data_AF-A0A1I4P2D6-F1
#
_entry.id   AF-A0A1I4P2D6-F1
#
_cell.length_a   1.000
_cell.length_b   1.000
_cell.length_c   1.000
_cell.angle_alpha   90.00
_cell.angle_beta   90.00
_cell.angle_gamma   90.00
#
_symmetry.space_group_name_H-M   'P 1'
#
loop_
_entity.id
_entity.type
_entity.pdbx_description
1 polymer ?
#
loop_
_entity_poly.entity_id
_entity_poly.type
_entity_poly.pdbx_seq_one_letter_code
_entity_poly.pdbx_strand_id
1 'polypeptide(L)' 'MRPLRIQIKNFGAIPYTDIDLSNTDIAVICGPNGAGKSTAFTIAPMFARYHKTWH' A
#
# COMPACT_ATOMS: atom_id res chain seq x y z
N MET A 1 -10.22 -10.08 6.27
CA MET A 1 -9.18 -9.39 7.05
C MET A 1 -9.22 -7.91 6.67
N ARG A 2 -9.24 -6.99 7.65
CA ARG A 2 -9.16 -5.53 7.45
C ARG A 2 -7.77 -5.04 7.90
N PRO A 3 -6.95 -4.43 7.03
CA PRO A 3 -5.67 -3.86 7.47
C PRO A 3 -5.93 -2.61 8.34
N LEU A 4 -5.19 -2.48 9.45
CA LEU A 4 -5.29 -1.33 10.35
C LEU A 4 -4.25 -0.25 10.06
N ARG A 5 -3.14 -0.63 9.43
CA ARG A 5 -2.04 0.29 9.08
C ARG A 5 -1.23 -0.31 7.93
N ILE A 6 -0.77 0.53 7.01
CA ILE A 6 0.15 0.14 5.92
C ILE A 6 1.38 1.04 6.03
N GLN A 7 2.51 0.46 6.39
CA GLN A 7 3.80 1.14 6.41
C GLN A 7 4.70 0.57 5.32
N ILE A 8 5.28 1.45 4.50
CA ILE A 8 6.12 1.08 3.36
C ILE A 8 7.41 1.88 3.45
N LYS A 9 8.54 1.21 3.24
CA LYS A 9 9.86 1.84 3.18
C LYS A 9 10.65 1.25 2.01
N ASN A 10 11.14 2.12 1.12
CA ASN A 10 11.94 1.77 -0.05
C ASN A 10 11.33 0.64 -0.91
N PHE A 11 10.06 0.78 -1.32
CA PHE A 11 9.37 -0.25 -2.10
C PHE A 11 8.67 0.34 -3.33
N GLY A 12 9.11 -0.09 -4.52
CA GLY A 12 8.66 0.47 -5.80
C GLY A 12 8.92 1.98 -5.88
N ALA A 13 7.90 2.76 -6.25
CA ALA A 13 7.98 4.22 -6.34
C ALA A 13 7.82 4.96 -5.01
N ILE A 14 7.74 4.25 -3.87
CA ILE A 14 7.47 4.83 -2.55
C ILE A 14 8.74 4.77 -1.69
N PRO A 15 9.40 5.91 -1.41
CA PRO A 15 10.54 5.98 -0.49
C PRO A 15 10.12 5.68 0.95
N TYR A 16 9.02 6.31 1.39
CA TYR A 16 8.42 6.08 2.70
C TYR A 16 6.94 6.45 2.68
N THR A 17 6.09 5.63 3.30
CA THR A 17 4.71 6.01 3.63
C THR A 17 4.23 5.29 4.88
N ASP A 18 3.31 5.93 5.58
CA ASP A 18 2.66 5.38 6.76
C ASP A 18 1.18 5.77 6.75
N ILE A 19 0.33 4.80 6.47
CA ILE A 19 -1.10 4.98 6.22
C ILE A 19 -1.87 4.32 7.37
N ASP A 20 -2.49 5.14 8.22
CA ASP A 20 -3.36 4.68 9.30
C ASP A 20 -4.78 4.42 8.78
N LEU A 21 -5.29 3.21 9.01
CA LEU A 21 -6.62 2.74 8.59
C LEU A 21 -7.45 2.27 9.80
N SER A 22 -6.98 2.48 11.03
CA SER A 22 -7.56 1.90 12.26
C SER A 22 -9.03 2.27 12.47
N ASN A 23 -9.42 3.48 12.05
CA ASN A 23 -10.79 4.00 12.14
C ASN A 23 -11.35 4.36 10.75
N THR A 24 -10.99 3.59 9.72
CA THR A 24 -11.42 3.80 8.33
C THR A 24 -12.11 2.57 7.78
N ASP A 25 -13.32 2.76 7.24
CA ASP A 25 -14.07 1.68 6.59
C ASP A 25 -13.80 1.62 5.08
N ILE A 26 -13.61 2.77 4.43
CA ILE A 26 -13.29 2.89 3.00
C ILE A 26 -12.18 3.93 2.83
N ALA A 27 -11.14 3.56 2.08
CA ALA A 27 -10.03 4.44 1.72
C ALA A 27 -9.86 4.48 0.19
N VAL A 28 -9.60 5.67 -0.35
CA VAL A 28 -9.34 5.91 -1.78
C VAL A 28 -7.98 6.58 -1.92
N ILE A 29 -7.17 6.14 -2.89
CA ILE A 29 -5.86 6.71 -3.18
C ILE A 29 -5.83 7.30 -4.59
N CYS A 30 -5.45 8.57 -4.70
CA CYS A 30 -5.41 9.34 -5.95
C CYS A 30 -4.02 9.96 -6.18
N GLY A 31 -3.69 10.29 -7.43
CA GLY A 31 -2.40 10.85 -7.81
C GLY A 31 -1.99 10.50 -9.25
N PRO A 32 -0.92 11.11 -9.78
CA PRO A 32 -0.47 10.89 -11.15
C PRO A 32 0.03 9.46 -11.39
N ASN A 33 0.11 9.05 -12.66
CA ASN A 33 0.67 7.76 -13.03
C ASN A 33 2.14 7.67 -12.57
N GLY A 34 2.54 6.49 -12.09
CA GLY A 34 3.87 6.27 -11.51
C GLY A 34 4.02 6.71 -10.05
N ALA A 35 3.06 7.42 -9.44
CA ALA A 35 3.15 7.89 -8.05
C ALA A 35 3.08 6.78 -6.96
N GLY A 36 3.05 5.50 -7.33
CA GLY A 36 3.02 4.39 -6.38
C GLY A 36 1.65 4.01 -5.82
N LYS A 37 0.53 4.49 -6.40
CA LYS A 37 -0.83 4.18 -5.92
C LYS A 37 -1.10 2.67 -5.81
N SER A 38 -0.90 1.94 -6.92
CA SER A 38 -1.07 0.48 -6.94
C SER A 38 -0.04 -0.22 -6.06
N THR A 39 1.17 0.35 -5.94
CA THR A 39 2.20 -0.14 -5.02
C THR A 39 1.72 -0.07 -3.57
N ALA A 40 1.10 1.03 -3.16
CA ALA A 40 0.67 1.26 -1.78
C ALA A 40 -0.49 0.35 -1.35
N PHE A 41 -1.53 0.23 -2.17
CA PHE A 41 -2.78 -0.44 -1.77
C PHE A 41 -2.92 -1.87 -2.29
N THR A 42 -2.10 -2.28 -3.26
CA THR A 42 -2.20 -3.62 -3.87
C THR A 42 -0.92 -4.41 -3.66
N ILE A 43 0.22 -3.92 -4.16
CA ILE A 43 1.46 -4.72 -4.21
C ILE A 43 2.06 -4.91 -2.83
N ALA A 44 2.26 -3.83 -2.07
CA ALA A 44 2.92 -3.91 -0.77
C ALA A 44 2.13 -4.78 0.23
N PRO A 45 0.79 -4.67 0.35
CA PRO A 45 0.01 -5.57 1.21
C PRO A 45 0.07 -7.03 0.77
N MET A 46 0.00 -7.30 -0.55
CA MET A 46 0.10 -8.67 -1.08
C MET A 46 1.48 -9.29 -0.85
N PHE A 47 2.54 -8.50 -1.03
CA PHE A 47 3.90 -8.92 -0.77
C PHE A 47 4.13 -9.20 0.72
N ALA A 48 3.71 -8.28 1.60
CA ALA A 48 3.86 -8.43 3.04
C ALA A 48 3.11 -9.66 3.59
N ARG A 49 1.95 -9.98 3.01
CA ARG A 49 1.11 -11.08 3.49
C ARG A 49 1.42 -12.44 2.85
N TYR A 50 1.77 -12.46 1.58
CA TYR A 50 1.87 -13.70 0.79
C TYR A 50 3.21 -13.89 0.10
N HIS A 51 4.16 -12.96 0.25
CA HIS A 51 5.42 -12.93 -0.48
C HIS A 51 5.24 -12.92 -2.01
N LYS A 52 4.14 -12.33 -2.50
CA LYS A 52 3.83 -12.21 -3.92
C LYS A 52 3.91 -10.76 -4.39
N THR A 53 4.69 -10.54 -5.44
CA THR A 53 4.55 -9.39 -6.35
C THR A 53 3.76 -9.84 -7.58
N TRP A 54 3.38 -8.95 -8.50
CA TRP A 54 2.65 -9.35 -9.72
C TRP A 54 3.35 -10.51 -10.43
N HIS A 55 2.59 -11.57 -10.74
CA HIS A 55 2.99 -12.88 -11.28
C HIS A 55 4.10 -13.61 -10.51
#